data_AF-H1NB74-F1
#
_entry.id   AF-H1NB74-F1
#
_cell.length_a   1.000
_cell.length_b   1.000
_cell.length_c   1.000
_cell.angle_alpha   90.00
_cell.angle_beta   90.00
_cell.angle_gamma   90.00
#
_symmetry.space_group_name_H-M   'P 1'
#
loop_
_entity.id
_entity.type
_entity.pdbx_description
1 polymer ?
#
loop_
_entity_poly.entity_id
_entity_poly.type
_entity_poly.pdbx_seq_one_letter_code
_entity_poly.pdbx_strand_id
1 'polypeptide(L)'
;MRTIGLRGRVLIVVTAAVLLISGFQLLQQLRENRQQLAAANQQLFTQLEESWETSLQAELDALSMALHALTMNDELIELFAADERQQLYQNLQGFNQVLEDDYGIAQFQFHRPPAESFLRMHLPDVYGDDLSGFRATVVQANRRPGSRPG
;
A
#
# COMPACT_ATOMS: atom_id res chain seq x y z
N MET A 1 27.18 -58.24 -42.51
CA MET A 1 26.75 -56.84 -42.25
C MET A 1 26.01 -56.35 -43.48
N ARG A 2 24.67 -56.18 -43.41
CA ARG A 2 23.88 -55.71 -44.56
C ARG A 2 24.15 -54.22 -44.77
N THR A 3 24.74 -53.86 -45.91
CA THR A 3 24.99 -52.46 -46.28
C THR A 3 23.66 -51.75 -46.54
N ILE A 4 23.43 -50.63 -45.87
CA ILE A 4 22.24 -49.79 -46.06
C ILE A 4 22.26 -49.26 -47.51
N GLY A 5 21.21 -49.56 -48.28
CA GLY A 5 21.04 -49.06 -49.64
C GLY A 5 20.85 -47.52 -49.67
N LEU A 6 21.10 -46.88 -50.82
CA LEU A 6 21.09 -45.43 -50.98
C LEU A 6 19.87 -44.73 -50.37
N ARG A 7 18.67 -45.30 -50.54
CA ARG A 7 17.40 -44.78 -50.00
C ARG A 7 17.39 -44.70 -48.47
N GLY A 8 17.98 -45.68 -47.78
CA GLY A 8 18.07 -45.69 -46.32
C GLY A 8 19.03 -44.63 -45.79
N ARG A 9 20.13 -44.37 -46.50
CA ARG A 9 21.08 -43.30 -46.14
C ARG A 9 20.44 -41.92 -46.27
N VAL A 10 19.70 -41.69 -47.35
CA VAL A 10 18.97 -40.44 -47.57
C VAL A 10 17.94 -40.19 -46.48
N LEU A 11 17.15 -41.21 -46.12
CA LEU A 11 16.16 -41.10 -45.05
C LEU A 11 16.79 -40.71 -43.70
N ILE A 12 17.89 -41.36 -43.32
CA ILE A 12 18.61 -41.06 -42.06
C ILE A 12 19.09 -39.60 -42.04
N VAL A 13 19.67 -39.12 -43.14
CA VAL A 13 20.16 -37.74 -43.23
C VAL A 13 19.02 -36.73 -43.11
N VAL A 14 17.89 -36.98 -43.78
CA VAL A 14 16.71 -36.11 -43.70
C VAL A 14 16.14 -36.08 -42.28
N THR A 15 15.97 -37.24 -41.65
CA THR A 15 15.48 -37.32 -40.26
C THR A 15 16.44 -36.62 -39.30
N ALA A 16 17.75 -36.81 -39.45
CA ALA A 16 18.75 -36.12 -38.65
C ALA A 16 18.68 -34.59 -38.85
N ALA A 17 18.52 -34.11 -40.08
CA ALA A 17 18.37 -32.68 -40.38
C ALA A 17 17.11 -32.08 -39.73
N VAL A 18 15.98 -32.78 -39.81
CA VAL A 18 14.73 -32.35 -39.14
C VAL A 18 14.93 -32.28 -37.63
N LEU A 19 15.53 -33.30 -37.01
CA LEU A 19 15.80 -33.31 -35.57
C LEU A 19 16.74 -32.18 -35.15
N LEU A 20 17.75 -31.85 -35.97
CA LEU A 20 18.65 -30.73 -35.72
C LEU A 20 17.92 -29.39 -35.77
N ILE A 21 17.05 -29.18 -36.77
CA ILE A 21 16.26 -27.95 -36.90
C ILE A 21 15.27 -27.83 -35.72
N SER A 22 14.54 -28.89 -35.39
CA SER A 22 13.61 -28.89 -34.25
C SER A 22 14.35 -28.66 -32.92
N GLY A 23 15.53 -29.27 -32.74
CA GLY A 23 16.36 -29.02 -31.56
C GLY A 23 16.84 -27.58 -31.48
N PHE A 24 17.24 -26.98 -32.60
CA PHE A 24 17.62 -25.57 -32.67
C PHE A 24 16.45 -24.64 -32.35
N GLN A 25 15.26 -24.91 -32.89
CA GLN A 25 14.04 -24.15 -32.57
C GLN A 25 13.69 -24.24 -31.08
N LEU A 26 13.77 -25.43 -30.47
CA LEU A 26 13.51 -25.60 -29.05
C LEU A 26 14.49 -24.78 -28.18
N LEU A 27 15.76 -24.72 -28.57
CA LEU A 27 16.75 -23.92 -27.85
C LEU A 27 16.47 -22.42 -27.96
N GLN A 28 16.02 -21.93 -29.12
CA GLN A 28 15.57 -20.54 -29.26
C GLN A 28 14.35 -20.27 -28.37
N GLN A 29 13.34 -21.15 -28.41
CA GLN A 29 12.13 -21.02 -27.60
C GLN A 29 12.45 -20.96 -26.10
N LEU A 30 13.38 -21.79 -25.61
CA LEU A 30 13.76 -21.77 -24.19
C LEU A 30 14.47 -20.47 -23.79
N ARG A 31 15.25 -19.87 -24.70
CA ARG A 31 15.90 -18.58 -24.45
C ARG A 31 14.87 -17.45 -24.42
N GLU A 32 13.96 -17.42 -25.39
CA GLU A 32 12.89 -16.44 -25.48
C GLU A 32 11.95 -16.53 -24.28
N ASN A 33 11.51 -17.74 -23.90
CA ASN A 33 10.67 -17.95 -22.72
C ASN A 33 11.33 -17.42 -21.45
N ARG A 34 12.64 -17.62 -21.27
CA ARG A 34 13.38 -17.08 -20.12
C ARG A 34 13.43 -15.55 -20.12
N GLN A 35 13.61 -14.93 -21.29
CA GLN A 35 13.60 -13.47 -21.43
C GLN A 35 12.22 -12.88 -21.17
N GLN A 36 11.18 -13.49 -21.72
CA GLN A 36 9.79 -13.08 -21.49
C GLN A 36 9.41 -13.20 -20.01
N LEU A 37 9.82 -14.28 -19.34
CA LEU A 37 9.57 -14.45 -17.91
C LEU A 37 10.25 -13.36 -17.09
N ALA A 38 11.51 -13.02 -17.40
CA ALA A 38 12.22 -11.95 -16.72
C ALA A 38 11.56 -10.58 -16.94
N ALA A 39 11.19 -10.27 -18.19
CA ALA A 39 10.50 -9.03 -18.54
C ALA A 39 9.11 -8.94 -17.88
N ALA A 40 8.35 -10.03 -17.88
CA ALA A 40 7.03 -10.10 -17.24
C ALA A 40 7.13 -9.90 -15.72
N ASN A 41 8.11 -10.51 -15.06
CA ASN A 41 8.34 -10.29 -13.63
C ASN A 41 8.69 -8.82 -13.35
N GLN A 42 9.56 -8.21 -14.16
CA GLN A 42 9.91 -6.80 -13.99
C GLN A 42 8.69 -5.89 -14.17
N GLN A 43 7.89 -6.11 -15.22
CA GLN A 43 6.66 -5.36 -15.45
C GLN A 43 5.67 -5.52 -14.29
N LEU A 44 5.51 -6.74 -13.77
CA LEU A 44 4.68 -7.00 -12.61
C LEU A 44 5.17 -6.21 -11.38
N PHE A 45 6.47 -6.19 -11.12
CA PHE A 45 7.02 -5.41 -10.00
C PHE A 45 6.80 -3.91 -10.17
N THR A 46 7.00 -3.37 -11.37
CA THR A 46 6.75 -1.95 -11.64
C THR A 46 5.26 -1.61 -11.47
N GLN A 47 4.35 -2.45 -11.97
CA GLN A 47 2.92 -2.24 -11.79
C GLN A 47 2.49 -2.32 -10.33
N LEU A 48 3.09 -3.24 -9.55
CA LEU A 48 2.86 -3.34 -8.12
C LEU A 48 3.33 -2.08 -7.39
N GLU A 49 4.52 -1.56 -7.74
CA GLU A 49 5.06 -0.34 -7.17
C GLU A 49 4.19 0.87 -7.50
N GLU A 50 3.81 1.05 -8.77
CA GLU A 50 2.93 2.14 -9.20
C GLU A 50 1.54 2.06 -8.56
N SER A 51 0.96 0.87 -8.49
CA SER A 51 -0.33 0.64 -7.84
C SER A 51 -0.25 0.91 -6.33
N TRP A 52 0.84 0.47 -5.69
CA TRP A 52 1.06 0.70 -4.26
C TRP A 52 1.18 2.19 -3.97
N GLU A 53 2.01 2.91 -4.74
CA GLU A 53 2.21 4.34 -4.57
C GLU A 53 0.90 5.11 -4.80
N THR A 54 0.14 4.75 -5.83
CA THR A 54 -1.15 5.38 -6.13
C THR A 54 -2.17 5.15 -5.01
N SER A 55 -2.26 3.92 -4.50
CA SER A 55 -3.16 3.59 -3.38
C SER A 55 -2.74 4.30 -2.10
N LEU A 56 -1.43 4.33 -1.80
CA LEU A 56 -0.89 5.03 -0.63
C LEU A 56 -1.16 6.54 -0.72
N GLN A 57 -0.92 7.15 -1.88
CA GLN A 57 -1.16 8.58 -2.08
C GLN A 57 -2.65 8.93 -1.93
N ALA A 58 -3.55 8.10 -2.49
CA ALA A 58 -4.99 8.30 -2.32
C ALA A 58 -5.43 8.23 -0.84
N GLU A 59 -4.83 7.32 -0.06
CA GLU A 59 -5.09 7.22 1.38
C GLU A 59 -4.56 8.45 2.14
N LEU A 60 -3.36 8.93 1.81
CA LEU A 60 -2.80 10.15 2.40
C LEU A 60 -3.61 11.41 2.07
N ASP A 61 -4.11 11.51 0.84
CA ASP A 61 -4.95 12.63 0.42
C ASP A 61 -6.30 12.61 1.15
N ALA A 62 -6.92 11.43 1.29
CA ALA A 62 -8.15 11.27 2.08
C ALA A 62 -7.96 11.67 3.54
N LEU A 63 -6.87 11.20 4.19
CA LEU A 63 -6.52 11.58 5.56
C LEU A 63 -6.27 13.07 5.70
N SER A 64 -5.59 13.68 4.72
CA SER A 64 -5.30 15.11 4.71
C SER A 64 -6.57 15.95 4.59
N MET A 65 -7.50 15.56 3.71
CA MET A 65 -8.80 16.22 3.58
C MET A 65 -9.64 16.09 4.86
N ALA A 66 -9.69 14.91 5.46
CA ALA A 66 -10.38 14.66 6.72
C ALA A 66 -9.82 15.54 7.85
N LEU A 67 -8.48 15.58 7.99
CA LEU A 67 -7.81 16.43 8.97
C LEU A 67 -8.10 17.92 8.72
N HIS A 68 -8.05 18.35 7.47
CA HIS A 68 -8.33 19.74 7.10
C HIS A 68 -9.76 20.14 7.47
N ALA A 69 -10.75 19.30 7.17
CA ALA A 69 -12.14 19.52 7.54
C ALA A 69 -12.33 19.64 9.07
N LEU A 70 -11.64 18.80 9.86
CA LEU A 70 -11.65 18.90 11.32
C LEU A 70 -11.05 20.22 11.82
N THR A 71 -9.89 20.62 11.28
CA THR A 71 -9.20 21.84 11.71
C THR A 71 -9.87 23.14 11.25
N MET A 72 -10.82 23.06 10.32
CA MET A 72 -11.64 24.20 9.90
C MET A 72 -12.86 24.42 10.81
N ASN A 73 -13.16 23.47 11.71
CA ASN A 73 -14.28 23.60 12.63
C ASN A 73 -13.79 24.17 13.96
N ASP A 74 -13.97 25.48 14.14
CA ASP A 74 -13.57 26.20 15.35
C ASP A 74 -14.23 25.63 16.62
N GLU A 75 -15.47 25.14 16.53
CA GLU A 75 -16.18 24.54 17.67
C GLU A 75 -15.43 23.30 18.18
N LEU A 76 -14.92 22.44 17.29
CA LEU A 76 -14.15 21.25 17.70
C LEU A 76 -12.83 21.64 18.37
N ILE A 77 -12.19 22.71 17.89
CA ILE A 77 -10.95 23.24 18.49
C ILE A 77 -11.24 23.79 19.89
N GLU A 78 -12.33 24.54 20.05
CA GLU A 78 -12.75 25.09 21.34
C GLU A 78 -13.10 23.99 22.33
N LEU A 79 -13.86 22.98 21.92
CA LEU A 79 -14.20 21.83 22.77
C LEU A 79 -12.95 21.04 23.19
N PHE A 80 -11.98 20.86 22.28
CA PHE A 80 -10.72 20.23 22.62
C PHE A 80 -9.89 21.08 23.60
N ALA A 81 -9.84 22.41 23.40
CA ALA A 81 -9.11 23.33 24.28
C ALA A 81 -9.77 23.49 25.67
N ALA A 82 -11.09 23.34 25.76
CA ALA A 82 -11.87 23.39 26.99
C ALA A 82 -11.91 22.05 27.75
N ASP A 83 -11.21 21.01 27.27
CA ASP A 83 -11.25 19.65 27.81
C ASP A 83 -12.66 19.01 27.82
N GLU A 84 -13.56 19.46 26.94
CA GLU A 84 -14.95 19.00 26.80
C GLU A 84 -15.05 17.68 26.01
N ARG A 85 -14.40 16.64 26.52
CA ARG A 85 -14.23 15.33 25.88
C ARG A 85 -15.54 14.69 25.42
N GLN A 86 -16.58 14.74 26.25
CA GLN A 86 -17.87 14.09 25.95
C GLN A 86 -18.61 14.80 24.82
N GLN A 87 -18.61 16.14 24.83
CA GLN A 87 -19.23 16.94 23.77
C GLN A 87 -18.46 16.77 22.47
N LEU A 88 -17.12 16.77 22.52
CA LEU A 88 -16.27 16.50 21.37
C LEU A 88 -16.56 15.13 20.74
N TYR A 89 -16.71 14.08 21.57
CA TYR A 89 -17.08 12.74 21.09
C TYR A 89 -18.43 12.73 20.40
N GLN A 90 -19.45 13.36 20.98
CA GLN A 90 -20.80 13.43 20.43
C GLN A 90 -20.83 14.12 19.06
N ASN A 91 -20.15 15.27 18.94
CA ASN A 91 -20.06 16.03 17.69
C ASN A 91 -19.34 15.27 16.57
N LEU A 92 -18.48 14.32 16.91
CA LEU A 92 -17.66 13.58 15.96
C LEU A 92 -18.20 12.19 15.61
N GLN A 93 -19.30 11.73 16.22
CA GLN A 93 -19.85 10.39 15.93
C GLN A 93 -20.16 10.19 14.44
N GLY A 94 -20.90 11.15 13.84
CA GLY A 94 -21.25 11.07 12.43
C GLY A 94 -20.03 11.14 11.51
N PHE A 95 -19.05 12.00 11.86
CA PHE A 95 -17.80 12.10 11.11
C PHE A 95 -16.97 10.81 11.20
N ASN A 96 -16.85 10.21 12.39
CA ASN A 96 -16.15 8.95 12.59
C ASN A 96 -16.81 7.80 11.81
N GLN A 97 -18.15 7.79 11.74
CA GLN A 97 -18.86 6.79 10.95
C GLN A 97 -18.55 6.93 9.46
N VAL A 98 -18.52 8.15 8.92
CA VAL A 98 -18.09 8.40 7.52
C VAL A 98 -16.65 7.95 7.29
N LEU A 99 -15.73 8.24 8.23
CA LEU A 99 -14.34 7.79 8.13
C LEU A 99 -14.22 6.25 8.09
N GLU A 100 -15.02 5.54 8.88
CA GLU A 100 -15.03 4.08 8.91
C GLU A 100 -15.67 3.48 7.66
N ASP A 101 -16.89 3.91 7.33
CA ASP A 101 -17.72 3.33 6.27
C ASP A 101 -17.21 3.67 4.86
N ASP A 102 -16.85 4.93 4.61
CA ASP A 102 -16.51 5.42 3.27
C ASP A 102 -15.00 5.37 2.97
N TYR A 103 -14.16 5.47 4.01
CA TYR A 103 -12.70 5.60 3.87
C TYR A 103 -11.90 4.48 4.55
N GLY A 104 -12.54 3.56 5.28
CA GLY A 104 -11.86 2.44 5.94
C GLY A 104 -10.91 2.86 7.07
N ILE A 105 -11.03 4.09 7.59
CA ILE A 105 -10.18 4.62 8.64
C ILE A 105 -10.70 4.15 10.00
N ALA A 106 -10.11 3.06 10.51
CA ALA A 106 -10.56 2.42 11.75
C ALA A 106 -10.13 3.12 13.05
N GLN A 107 -9.15 4.03 12.99
CA GLN A 107 -8.60 4.70 14.18
C GLN A 107 -8.56 6.21 14.02
N PHE A 108 -9.36 6.89 14.83
CA PHE A 108 -9.32 8.34 15.00
C PHE A 108 -9.13 8.68 16.49
N GLN A 109 -8.10 9.48 16.80
CA GLN A 109 -7.70 9.78 18.17
C GLN A 109 -7.11 11.18 18.34
N PHE A 110 -7.57 11.90 19.37
CA PHE A 110 -6.98 13.14 19.86
C PHE A 110 -5.90 12.85 20.90
N HIS A 111 -4.79 13.57 20.81
CA HIS A 111 -3.67 13.44 21.74
C HIS A 111 -3.33 14.79 22.36
N ARG A 112 -2.91 14.78 23.62
CA ARG A 112 -2.18 15.91 24.23
C ARG A 112 -0.67 15.67 24.13
N PRO A 113 0.15 16.74 24.06
CA PRO A 113 1.60 16.59 24.12
C PRO A 113 2.06 15.90 25.42
N PRO A 114 3.08 15.01 25.38
CA PRO A 114 3.82 14.57 24.21
C PRO A 114 3.15 13.45 23.41
N ALA A 115 2.27 12.64 24.03
CA ALA A 115 1.48 11.58 23.38
C ALA A 115 0.41 11.00 24.33
N GLU A 116 -0.18 11.82 25.21
CA GLU A 116 -1.24 11.37 26.12
C GLU A 116 -2.55 11.20 25.34
N SER A 117 -3.26 10.09 25.57
CA SER A 117 -4.55 9.82 24.93
C SER A 117 -5.67 10.69 25.51
N PHE A 118 -6.19 11.67 24.75
CA PHE A 118 -7.34 12.47 25.19
C PHE A 118 -8.68 11.81 24.87
N LEU A 119 -8.88 11.42 23.60
CA LEU A 119 -10.12 10.82 23.12
C LEU A 119 -9.82 9.85 21.99
N ARG A 120 -10.30 8.61 22.10
CA ARG A 120 -10.28 7.61 21.03
C ARG A 120 -11.71 7.40 20.54
N MET A 121 -11.99 7.69 19.28
CA MET A 121 -13.35 7.51 18.76
C MET A 121 -13.79 6.05 18.76
N HIS A 122 -12.85 5.14 18.48
CA HIS A 122 -13.07 3.68 18.45
C HIS A 122 -13.08 3.01 19.84
N LEU A 123 -12.61 3.71 20.88
CA LEU A 123 -12.57 3.17 22.25
C LEU A 123 -12.66 4.30 23.29
N PRO A 124 -13.81 5.00 23.35
CA PRO A 124 -13.94 6.25 24.10
C PRO A 124 -13.73 6.08 25.62
N ASP A 125 -13.89 4.87 26.15
CA ASP A 125 -13.67 4.60 27.58
C ASP A 125 -12.19 4.50 27.97
N VAL A 126 -11.27 4.45 26.99
CA VAL A 126 -9.82 4.37 27.24
C VAL A 126 -9.14 5.71 26.93
N TYR A 127 -8.69 6.38 27.98
CA TYR A 127 -8.08 7.71 27.93
C TYR A 127 -7.12 7.96 29.11
N GLY A 128 -6.29 8.99 29.00
CA GLY A 128 -5.32 9.43 30.01
C GLY A 128 -4.02 8.61 30.08
N ASP A 129 -3.86 7.57 29.26
CA ASP A 129 -2.64 6.80 29.19
C ASP A 129 -1.56 7.49 28.33
N ASP A 130 -0.31 7.33 28.75
CA ASP A 130 0.85 7.80 28.00
C ASP A 130 1.22 6.79 26.92
N LEU A 131 1.14 7.21 25.66
CA LEU A 131 1.46 6.37 24.49
C LEU A 131 2.88 6.61 23.96
N SER A 132 3.67 7.47 24.61
CA SER A 132 4.98 7.91 24.12
C SER A 132 5.96 6.76 23.86
N GLY A 133 5.83 5.65 24.58
CA GLY A 133 6.67 4.45 24.42
C GLY A 133 6.49 3.72 23.08
N PHE A 134 5.39 3.93 22.37
CA PHE A 134 5.10 3.26 21.10
C PHE A 134 4.52 4.17 20.00
N ARG A 135 4.08 5.38 20.32
CA ARG A 135 3.63 6.40 19.34
C ARG A 135 4.75 7.40 19.02
N ALA A 136 5.89 6.90 18.54
CA ALA A 136 7.06 7.74 18.24
C ALA A 136 6.77 8.87 17.23
N THR A 137 5.88 8.63 16.26
CA THR A 137 5.46 9.63 15.27
C THR A 137 4.65 10.77 15.87
N VAL A 138 3.79 10.50 16.86
CA VAL A 138 3.03 11.52 17.61
C VAL A 138 3.98 12.39 18.44
N VAL A 139 4.95 11.77 19.13
CA VAL A 139 6.00 12.49 19.86
C VAL A 139 6.81 13.37 18.91
N GLN A 140 7.15 12.87 17.73
CA GLN A 140 7.87 13.64 16.71
C GLN A 140 7.05 14.83 16.19
N ALA A 141 5.76 14.64 15.92
CA ALA A 141 4.86 15.71 15.50
C ALA A 141 4.76 16.81 16.56
N ASN A 142 4.60 16.43 17.84
CA ASN A 142 4.54 17.38 18.96
C ASN A 142 5.86 18.13 19.21
N ARG A 143 7.01 17.63 18.72
CA ARG A 143 8.30 18.36 18.75
C ARG A 143 8.39 19.46 17.69
N ARG A 144 7.47 19.50 16.74
CA ARG A 144 7.35 20.55 15.71
C ARG A 144 6.02 21.28 15.91
N PRO A 145 5.92 22.26 16.81
CA PRO A 145 4.71 23.07 16.96
C PRO A 145 4.38 23.69 15.59
N GLY A 146 3.20 23.38 15.05
CA GLY A 146 2.85 23.68 13.67
C GLY A 146 2.88 25.17 13.35
N SER A 147 3.71 25.54 12.38
CA SER A 147 3.44 26.63 11.46
C SER A 147 2.10 26.36 10.77
N ARG A 148 1.10 27.22 10.99
CA ARG A 148 -0.17 27.23 10.26
C ARG A 148 0.13 27.21 8.75
N PRO A 149 -0.39 26.24 7.97
CA PRO A 149 -0.49 26.45 6.53
C PRO A 149 -1.54 27.56 6.34
N GLY A 150 -1.09 28.68 5.77
CA GLY A 150 -1.97 29.77 5.32
C GLY A 150 -2.55 29.49 3.95
#